data_AF-A0A4Q5WQQ6-F1
#
_entry.id   AF-A0A4Q5WQQ6-F1
#
_cell.length_a   1.000
_cell.length_b   1.000
_cell.length_c   1.000
_cell.angle_alpha   90.00
_cell.angle_beta   90.00
_cell.angle_gamma   90.00
#
_symmetry.space_group_name_H-M   'P 1'
#
loop_
_entity.id
_entity.type
_entity.pdbx_description
1 polymer ?
#
loop_
_entity_poly.entity_id
_entity_poly.type
_entity_poly.pdbx_seq_one_letter_code
_entity_poly.pdbx_strand_id
1 'polypeptide(L)'
;MATKPELPFPLGRGRGMGYLCSMRKLLMPLALVLLTACGGDDKQGPSGSESDVDAARNFIRASLDNDYAAARSYLVNDSTNLQYLETTRRVRAAMNKEENRRYHEASIRIYDARPLNDSTSIVTYDNSFRQQRNALKVVRTGGQWLVDLKYSFTDSTAQKP
;
A
#
# COMPACT_ATOMS: atom_id res chain seq x y z
N MET A 1 33.57 66.90 -1.40
CA MET A 1 32.68 67.16 -0.25
C MET A 1 32.75 65.90 0.62
N ALA A 2 33.56 65.75 1.68
CA ALA A 2 33.85 66.62 2.83
C ALA A 2 32.55 67.24 3.35
N THR A 3 31.98 66.84 4.49
CA THR A 3 32.54 66.99 5.85
C THR A 3 31.99 66.00 6.90
N LYS A 4 32.91 65.62 7.80
CA LYS A 4 32.86 64.96 9.14
C LYS A 4 32.16 65.89 10.19
N PRO A 5 32.28 65.73 11.54
CA PRO A 5 32.25 64.62 12.54
C PRO A 5 31.08 64.82 13.57
N GLU A 6 30.84 64.03 14.63
CA GLU A 6 31.42 64.15 15.99
C GLU A 6 30.82 63.08 16.93
N LEU A 7 31.68 62.47 17.76
CA LEU A 7 31.33 61.65 18.94
C LEU A 7 31.22 62.53 20.19
N PRO A 8 30.75 61.97 21.34
CA PRO A 8 31.69 61.85 22.45
C PRO A 8 31.58 60.55 23.29
N PHE A 9 32.75 60.11 23.75
CA PHE A 9 33.03 59.16 24.86
C PHE A 9 32.66 59.80 26.23
N PRO A 10 32.48 59.03 27.36
CA PRO A 10 33.64 58.59 28.15
C PRO A 10 33.54 57.23 28.92
N LEU A 11 34.66 56.52 28.88
CA LEU A 11 35.44 55.90 29.97
C LEU A 11 34.76 55.46 31.29
N GLY A 12 34.99 54.20 31.67
CA GLY A 12 34.92 53.75 33.06
C GLY A 12 35.59 52.39 33.31
N ARG A 13 36.71 52.42 34.07
CA ARG A 13 37.30 51.44 35.02
C ARG A 13 36.95 49.96 34.83
N GLY A 14 37.87 48.99 34.87
CA GLY A 14 39.12 48.89 35.63
C GLY A 14 39.20 47.50 36.28
N ARG A 15 40.38 46.87 36.20
CA ARG A 15 40.98 45.82 37.06
C ARG A 15 40.09 44.73 37.68
N GLY A 16 40.46 43.47 37.44
CA GLY A 16 40.11 42.37 38.33
C GLY A 16 40.54 40.99 37.84
N MET A 17 41.81 40.65 38.07
CA MET A 17 42.28 39.26 38.12
C MET A 17 41.61 38.58 39.34
N GLY A 18 40.89 37.49 39.13
CA GLY A 18 40.18 36.78 40.19
C GLY A 18 39.97 35.32 39.83
N TYR A 19 40.58 34.46 40.63
CA TYR A 19 40.70 33.02 40.50
C TYR A 19 39.39 32.25 40.76
N LEU A 20 39.32 31.07 40.12
CA LEU A 20 38.82 29.78 40.64
C LEU A 20 37.38 29.62 41.14
N CYS A 21 36.84 28.46 40.72
CA CYS A 21 35.82 27.64 41.39
C CYS A 21 34.41 28.20 41.52
N SER A 22 33.47 27.57 40.82
CA SER A 22 32.70 26.45 41.38
C SER A 22 31.41 26.26 40.59
N MET A 23 31.10 25.01 40.30
CA MET A 23 29.93 24.59 39.53
C MET A 23 28.62 25.08 40.14
N ARG A 24 27.77 25.69 39.31
CA ARG A 24 26.32 25.74 39.57
C ARG A 24 25.54 25.78 38.26
N LYS A 25 25.25 24.57 37.78
CA LYS A 25 24.13 24.17 36.92
C LYS A 25 23.39 25.32 36.21
N LEU A 26 23.69 25.54 34.94
CA LEU A 26 22.70 26.10 34.02
C LEU A 26 23.01 25.68 32.57
N LEU A 27 22.02 24.97 32.00
CA LEU A 27 21.68 24.80 30.58
C LEU A 27 22.81 24.72 29.55
N MET A 28 22.97 23.54 28.95
CA MET A 28 22.40 23.21 27.63
C MET A 28 23.15 22.01 27.03
N PRO A 29 22.64 20.76 27.15
CA PRO A 29 23.07 19.72 26.24
C PRO A 29 22.35 19.98 24.92
N LEU A 30 23.13 20.27 23.87
CA LEU A 30 22.70 20.15 22.48
C LEU A 30 22.34 18.68 22.26
N ALA A 31 21.09 18.34 22.55
CA ALA A 31 20.48 17.08 22.23
C ALA A 31 20.41 16.99 20.71
N LEU A 32 21.43 16.39 20.11
CA LEU A 32 21.38 15.86 18.76
C LEU A 32 20.36 14.72 18.78
N VAL A 33 19.09 15.08 18.61
CA VAL A 33 18.01 14.17 18.32
C VAL A 33 18.26 13.64 16.91
N LEU A 34 19.04 12.56 16.83
CA LEU A 34 19.03 11.67 15.69
C LEU A 34 17.67 10.96 15.71
N LEU A 35 16.67 11.58 15.07
CA LEU A 35 15.49 10.86 14.59
C LEU A 35 15.96 9.96 13.45
N THR A 36 16.61 8.85 13.78
CA THR A 36 16.52 7.65 12.95
C THR A 36 15.10 7.13 13.13
N ALA A 37 14.15 7.75 12.43
CA ALA A 37 12.91 7.09 12.10
C ALA A 37 13.33 5.88 11.27
N CYS A 38 13.40 4.73 11.94
CA CYS A 38 13.33 3.46 11.27
C CYS A 38 12.02 3.53 10.46
N GLY A 39 12.15 3.70 9.15
CA GLY A 39 11.11 3.30 8.22
C GLY A 39 10.99 1.80 8.37
N GLY A 40 10.36 1.37 9.45
CA GLY A 40 9.78 0.06 9.57
C GLY A 40 8.82 0.00 8.40
N ASP A 41 9.26 -0.67 7.35
CA ASP A 41 8.40 -1.32 6.40
C ASP A 41 7.68 -2.42 7.19
N ASP A 42 6.85 -2.01 8.16
CA ASP A 42 5.67 -2.73 8.56
C ASP A 42 4.82 -2.73 7.29
N LYS A 43 5.18 -3.64 6.39
CA LYS A 43 4.23 -4.26 5.50
C LYS A 43 3.26 -4.93 6.46
N GLN A 44 2.33 -4.15 7.01
CA GLN A 44 0.97 -4.62 7.18
C GLN A 44 0.66 -5.24 5.83
N GLY A 45 0.75 -6.57 5.77
CA GLY A 45 0.16 -7.33 4.69
C GLY A 45 -1.23 -6.75 4.48
N PRO A 46 -1.70 -6.66 3.22
CA PRO A 46 -2.89 -5.90 2.88
C PRO A 46 -3.97 -6.12 3.91
N SER A 47 -4.49 -4.99 4.43
CA SER A 47 -5.56 -4.90 5.42
C SER A 47 -6.39 -6.18 5.41
N GLY A 48 -6.15 -7.01 6.42
CA GLY A 48 -6.42 -8.44 6.40
C GLY A 48 -7.85 -8.71 5.99
N SER A 49 -8.03 -9.28 4.80
CA SER A 49 -9.34 -9.74 4.38
C SER A 49 -9.85 -10.75 5.41
N GLU A 50 -10.98 -10.43 6.05
CA GLU A 50 -11.50 -11.17 7.19
C GLU A 50 -12.07 -12.54 6.76
N SER A 51 -12.43 -12.65 5.48
CA SER A 51 -12.98 -13.84 4.85
C SER A 51 -12.45 -14.02 3.43
N ASP A 52 -12.66 -15.21 2.90
CA ASP A 52 -12.42 -15.54 1.50
C ASP A 52 -13.21 -14.65 0.52
N VAL A 53 -14.49 -14.38 0.83
CA VAL A 53 -15.35 -13.49 0.04
C VAL A 53 -14.81 -12.07 0.03
N ASP A 54 -14.32 -11.60 1.18
CA ASP A 54 -13.74 -10.26 1.29
C ASP A 54 -12.45 -10.14 0.46
N ALA A 55 -11.56 -11.13 0.56
CA ALA A 55 -10.33 -11.17 -0.24
C ALA A 55 -10.64 -11.17 -1.75
N ALA A 56 -11.60 -11.99 -2.18
CA ALA A 56 -12.05 -12.01 -3.56
C ALA A 56 -12.63 -10.66 -3.99
N ARG A 57 -13.52 -10.06 -3.19
CA ARG A 57 -14.13 -8.76 -3.50
C ARG A 57 -13.08 -7.66 -3.63
N ASN A 58 -12.13 -7.60 -2.70
CA ASN A 58 -11.07 -6.59 -2.68
C ASN A 58 -10.15 -6.74 -3.90
N PHE A 59 -9.75 -7.97 -4.23
CA PHE A 59 -8.99 -8.26 -5.44
C PHE A 59 -9.72 -7.83 -6.72
N ILE A 60 -11.00 -8.22 -6.85
CA ILE A 60 -11.82 -7.89 -8.02
C ILE A 60 -11.97 -6.37 -8.14
N ARG A 61 -12.30 -5.67 -7.05
CA ARG A 61 -12.47 -4.21 -7.03
C ARG A 61 -11.20 -3.51 -7.49
N ALA A 62 -10.05 -3.82 -6.89
CA ALA A 62 -8.76 -3.26 -7.27
C ALA A 62 -8.44 -3.52 -8.76
N SER A 63 -8.75 -4.73 -9.26
CA SER A 63 -8.55 -5.09 -10.67
C SER A 63 -9.46 -4.30 -11.62
N LEU A 64 -10.72 -4.03 -11.22
CA LEU A 64 -11.66 -3.22 -11.99
C LEU A 64 -11.25 -1.73 -12.03
N ASP A 65 -10.68 -1.23 -10.93
CA ASP A 65 -10.16 0.13 -10.78
C ASP A 65 -8.82 0.38 -11.49
N ASN A 66 -8.23 -0.65 -12.09
CA ASN A 66 -6.87 -0.63 -12.62
C ASN A 66 -5.79 -0.35 -11.54
N ASP A 67 -6.10 -0.56 -10.27
CA ASP A 67 -5.13 -0.52 -9.18
C ASP A 67 -4.47 -1.89 -9.01
N TYR A 68 -3.55 -2.20 -9.93
CA TYR A 68 -2.83 -3.47 -9.92
C TYR A 68 -1.81 -3.60 -8.79
N ALA A 69 -1.41 -2.49 -8.19
CA ALA A 69 -0.56 -2.51 -7.00
C ALA A 69 -1.36 -3.05 -5.80
N ALA A 70 -2.58 -2.54 -5.59
CA ALA A 70 -3.49 -3.08 -4.59
C ALA A 70 -3.92 -4.51 -4.94
N ALA A 71 -4.28 -4.80 -6.20
CA ALA A 71 -4.69 -6.14 -6.60
C ALA A 71 -3.59 -7.19 -6.35
N ARG A 72 -2.31 -6.83 -6.55
CA ARG A 72 -1.17 -7.72 -6.26
C ARG A 72 -1.07 -8.08 -4.78
N SER A 73 -1.48 -7.20 -3.88
CA SER A 73 -1.41 -7.47 -2.45
C SER A 73 -2.33 -8.63 -2.06
N TYR A 74 -3.53 -8.71 -2.66
CA TYR A 74 -4.50 -9.80 -2.43
C TYR A 74 -4.17 -11.09 -3.18
N LEU A 75 -3.01 -11.19 -3.82
CA LEU A 75 -2.66 -12.29 -4.70
C LEU A 75 -1.60 -13.18 -4.05
N VAL A 76 -1.74 -14.50 -4.20
CA VAL A 76 -0.67 -15.43 -3.83
C VAL A 76 0.58 -15.12 -4.66
N ASN A 77 1.69 -14.87 -3.96
CA ASN A 77 2.97 -14.48 -4.57
C ASN A 77 3.65 -15.68 -5.27
N ASP A 78 3.16 -16.00 -6.46
CA ASP A 78 3.65 -17.05 -7.34
C ASP A 78 3.90 -16.46 -8.74
N SER A 79 4.93 -16.94 -9.44
CA SER A 79 5.32 -16.40 -10.76
C SER A 79 4.19 -16.47 -11.78
N THR A 80 3.39 -17.54 -11.75
CA THR A 80 2.26 -17.76 -12.66
C THR A 80 1.13 -16.78 -12.36
N ASN A 81 0.79 -16.61 -11.09
CA ASN A 81 -0.22 -15.65 -10.65
C ASN A 81 0.17 -14.21 -11.03
N LEU A 82 1.44 -13.84 -10.81
CA LEU A 82 1.95 -12.53 -11.20
C LEU A 82 1.90 -12.31 -12.71
N GLN A 83 2.22 -13.33 -13.51
CA GLN A 83 2.14 -13.26 -14.96
C GLN A 83 0.69 -13.04 -15.44
N TYR A 84 -0.30 -13.69 -14.82
CA TYR A 84 -1.71 -13.47 -15.15
C TYR A 84 -2.19 -12.06 -14.78
N LEU A 85 -1.79 -11.56 -13.61
CA LEU A 85 -2.10 -10.18 -13.20
C LEU A 85 -1.51 -9.17 -14.20
N GLU A 86 -0.24 -9.37 -14.58
CA GLU A 86 0.46 -8.52 -15.54
C GLU A 86 -0.18 -8.57 -16.94
N THR A 87 -0.60 -9.75 -17.38
CA THR A 87 -1.33 -9.90 -18.66
C THR A 87 -2.65 -9.14 -18.62
N THR A 88 -3.41 -9.28 -17.53
CA THR A 88 -4.67 -8.56 -17.33
C THR A 88 -4.45 -7.05 -17.34
N ARG A 89 -3.41 -6.57 -16.66
CA ARG A 89 -3.01 -5.15 -16.68
C ARG A 89 -2.73 -4.65 -18.09
N ARG A 90 -1.97 -5.39 -18.89
CA ARG A 90 -1.66 -5.00 -20.28
C ARG A 90 -2.91 -4.93 -21.14
N VAL A 91 -3.78 -5.94 -21.04
CA VAL A 91 -5.06 -5.98 -21.78
C VAL A 91 -5.92 -4.78 -21.41
N ARG A 92 -6.01 -4.45 -20.12
CA ARG A 92 -6.81 -3.33 -19.60
C ARG A 92 -6.23 -1.97 -19.96
N ALA A 93 -4.90 -1.84 -19.96
CA ALA A 93 -4.20 -0.64 -20.41
C ALA A 93 -4.40 -0.36 -21.91
N ALA A 94 -4.61 -1.39 -22.72
CA ALA A 94 -4.89 -1.27 -24.16
C ALA A 94 -6.36 -0.96 -24.48
N MET A 95 -7.28 -1.09 -23.51
CA MET A 95 -8.71 -0.75 -23.70
C MET A 95 -8.90 0.76 -23.82
N ASN A 96 -9.94 1.16 -24.55
CA ASN A 96 -10.28 2.58 -24.65
C ASN A 96 -10.83 3.12 -23.31
N LYS A 97 -10.84 4.46 -23.18
CA LYS A 97 -11.25 5.14 -21.93
C LYS A 97 -12.67 4.79 -21.51
N GLU A 98 -13.59 4.66 -22.46
CA GLU A 98 -15.00 4.39 -22.18
C GLU A 98 -15.23 2.96 -21.69
N GLU A 99 -14.54 1.98 -22.27
CA GLU A 99 -14.51 0.62 -21.75
C GLU A 99 -13.95 0.57 -20.35
N ASN A 100 -12.81 1.23 -20.10
CA ASN A 100 -12.20 1.30 -18.78
C ASN A 100 -13.14 1.91 -17.74
N ARG A 101 -13.84 3.00 -18.09
CA ARG A 101 -14.85 3.65 -17.25
C ARG A 101 -15.98 2.69 -16.87
N ARG A 102 -16.53 1.94 -17.83
CA ARG A 102 -17.63 0.98 -17.58
C ARG A 102 -17.24 -0.13 -16.61
N TYR A 103 -15.99 -0.61 -16.68
CA TYR A 103 -15.48 -1.56 -15.69
C TYR A 103 -15.30 -0.93 -14.31
N HIS A 104 -14.79 0.31 -14.22
CA HIS A 104 -14.65 1.03 -12.96
C HIS A 104 -16.03 1.26 -12.30
N GLU A 105 -17.05 1.60 -13.07
CA GLU A 105 -18.41 1.81 -12.56
C GLU A 105 -19.17 0.50 -12.31
N ALA A 106 -18.62 -0.64 -12.70
CA ALA A 106 -19.30 -1.92 -12.55
C ALA A 106 -19.44 -2.29 -11.06
N SER A 107 -20.63 -2.76 -10.70
CA SER A 107 -20.87 -3.37 -9.40
C SER A 107 -20.48 -4.85 -9.43
N ILE A 108 -19.97 -5.36 -8.33
CA ILE A 108 -19.56 -6.76 -8.17
C ILE A 108 -20.71 -7.51 -7.50
N ARG A 109 -21.12 -8.64 -8.08
CA ARG A 109 -22.10 -9.54 -7.46
C ARG A 109 -21.43 -10.86 -7.17
N ILE A 110 -21.36 -11.21 -5.89
CA ILE A 110 -20.94 -12.54 -5.43
C ILE A 110 -22.19 -13.41 -5.36
N TYR A 111 -22.12 -14.60 -5.95
CA TYR A 111 -23.22 -15.56 -5.94
C TYR A 111 -23.04 -16.63 -4.88
N ASP A 112 -21.83 -17.16 -4.78
CA ASP A 112 -21.52 -18.27 -3.88
C ASP A 112 -20.04 -18.25 -3.52
N ALA A 113 -19.74 -18.81 -2.35
CA ALA A 113 -18.40 -19.05 -1.86
C ALA A 113 -18.34 -20.49 -1.34
N ARG A 114 -17.95 -21.40 -2.23
CA ARG A 114 -17.95 -22.83 -1.94
C ARG A 114 -16.64 -23.23 -1.27
N PRO A 115 -16.63 -23.60 0.03
CA PRO A 115 -15.42 -24.12 0.65
C PRO A 115 -15.05 -25.47 0.00
N LEU A 116 -13.79 -25.63 -0.37
CA LEU A 116 -13.21 -26.93 -0.73
C LEU A 116 -12.60 -27.60 0.51
N ASN A 117 -12.09 -26.79 1.43
CA ASN A 117 -11.59 -27.16 2.76
C ASN A 117 -11.46 -25.90 3.63
N ASP A 118 -10.95 -26.06 4.86
CA ASP A 118 -10.82 -24.98 5.85
C ASP A 118 -9.91 -23.82 5.43
N SER A 119 -9.06 -24.02 4.41
CA SER A 119 -8.07 -23.05 3.93
C SER A 119 -8.22 -22.77 2.43
N THR A 120 -9.30 -23.19 1.79
CA THR A 120 -9.51 -22.99 0.36
C THR A 120 -10.99 -22.94 0.02
N SER A 121 -11.39 -21.95 -0.78
CA SER A 121 -12.73 -21.84 -1.31
C SER A 121 -12.73 -21.34 -2.74
N ILE A 122 -13.84 -21.56 -3.44
CA ILE A 122 -14.11 -21.05 -4.78
C ILE A 122 -15.22 -20.01 -4.68
N VAL A 123 -14.88 -18.76 -5.00
CA VAL A 123 -15.80 -17.64 -5.01
C VAL A 123 -16.30 -17.40 -6.43
N THR A 124 -17.61 -17.49 -6.62
CA THR A 124 -18.29 -17.35 -7.89
C THR A 124 -18.93 -15.97 -7.99
N TYR A 125 -18.62 -15.23 -9.05
CA TYR A 125 -19.03 -13.83 -9.17
C TYR A 125 -19.29 -13.40 -10.62
N ASP A 126 -19.93 -12.25 -10.79
CA ASP A 126 -19.89 -11.47 -12.03
C ASP A 126 -19.76 -9.97 -11.73
N ASN A 127 -19.72 -9.16 -12.78
CA ASN A 127 -19.84 -7.71 -12.67
C ASN A 127 -20.93 -7.19 -13.59
N SER A 128 -21.54 -6.06 -13.24
CA SER A 128 -22.68 -5.50 -13.98
C SER A 128 -22.37 -5.10 -15.43
N PHE A 129 -21.11 -4.85 -15.79
CA PHE A 129 -20.73 -4.48 -17.15
C PHE A 129 -20.62 -5.69 -18.08
N ARG A 130 -19.91 -6.74 -17.66
CA ARG A 130 -19.67 -7.94 -18.48
C ARG A 130 -20.73 -9.00 -18.31
N GLN A 131 -21.37 -9.08 -17.14
CA GLN A 131 -22.39 -10.08 -16.78
C GLN A 131 -21.99 -11.52 -17.11
N GLN A 132 -20.68 -11.79 -17.04
CA GLN A 132 -20.09 -13.09 -17.31
C GLN A 132 -19.72 -13.74 -15.98
N ARG A 133 -20.17 -14.99 -15.79
CA ARG A 133 -19.88 -15.72 -14.57
C ARG A 133 -18.43 -16.16 -14.55
N ASN A 134 -17.72 -15.78 -13.50
CA ASN A 134 -16.32 -16.14 -13.26
C ASN A 134 -16.18 -16.80 -11.89
N ALA A 135 -15.11 -17.57 -11.71
CA ALA A 135 -14.75 -18.19 -10.45
C ALA A 135 -13.31 -17.82 -10.08
N LEU A 136 -13.09 -17.45 -8.82
CA LEU A 136 -11.78 -17.25 -8.23
C LEU A 136 -11.55 -18.28 -7.14
N LYS A 137 -10.39 -18.92 -7.15
CA LYS A 137 -9.94 -19.67 -5.99
C LYS A 137 -9.30 -18.72 -5.00
N VAL A 138 -9.68 -18.87 -3.74
CA VAL A 138 -9.12 -18.13 -2.61
C VAL A 138 -8.52 -19.16 -1.65
N VAL A 139 -7.31 -18.88 -1.18
CA VAL A 139 -6.56 -19.76 -0.28
C VAL A 139 -6.13 -19.00 0.96
N ARG A 140 -6.16 -19.66 2.11
CA ARG A 140 -5.63 -19.12 3.36
C ARG A 140 -4.17 -19.56 3.51
N THR A 141 -3.26 -18.61 3.65
CA THR A 141 -1.83 -18.88 3.87
C THR A 141 -1.25 -17.83 4.80
N GLY A 142 -0.49 -18.24 5.81
CA GLY A 142 0.04 -17.32 6.82
C GLY A 142 -1.05 -16.55 7.59
N GLY A 143 -2.24 -17.15 7.72
CA GLY A 143 -3.39 -16.51 8.36
C GLY A 143 -4.19 -15.54 7.47
N GLN A 144 -3.70 -15.23 6.27
CA GLN A 144 -4.33 -14.30 5.33
C GLN A 144 -5.04 -15.03 4.20
N TRP A 145 -6.17 -14.49 3.74
CA TRP A 145 -6.88 -14.96 2.55
C TRP A 145 -6.33 -14.27 1.31
N LEU A 146 -5.91 -15.05 0.31
CA LEU A 146 -5.27 -14.58 -0.91
C LEU A 146 -5.87 -15.30 -2.14
N VAL A 147 -5.92 -14.61 -3.26
CA VAL A 147 -6.43 -15.14 -4.53
C VAL A 147 -5.36 -15.97 -5.23
N ASP A 148 -5.75 -17.11 -5.78
CA ASP A 148 -4.91 -18.01 -6.57
C ASP A 148 -5.40 -18.02 -8.04
N LEU A 149 -4.93 -17.06 -8.84
CA LEU A 149 -5.39 -16.83 -10.22
C LEU A 149 -5.16 -18.02 -11.15
N LYS A 150 -4.13 -18.84 -10.92
CA LYS A 150 -3.82 -19.99 -11.77
C LYS A 150 -5.00 -20.96 -11.92
N TYR A 151 -5.82 -21.08 -10.87
CA TYR A 151 -6.99 -21.94 -10.85
C TYR A 151 -8.07 -21.47 -11.83
N SER A 152 -8.28 -20.16 -11.91
CA SER A 152 -9.28 -19.56 -12.80
C SER A 152 -9.00 -19.84 -14.28
N PHE A 153 -7.75 -20.15 -14.65
CA PHE A 153 -7.37 -20.49 -16.01
C PHE A 153 -7.38 -22.00 -16.28
N THR A 154 -7.03 -22.85 -15.31
CA THR A 154 -7.10 -24.32 -15.49
C THR A 154 -8.54 -24.82 -15.62
N ASP A 155 -9.49 -24.27 -14.86
CA ASP A 155 -10.90 -24.69 -14.92
C ASP A 155 -11.57 -24.28 -16.23
N SER A 156 -11.18 -23.15 -16.82
CA SER A 156 -11.73 -22.68 -18.10
C SER A 156 -11.40 -23.61 -19.28
N THR A 157 -10.40 -24.49 -19.13
CA THR A 157 -10.07 -25.51 -20.15
C THR A 157 -10.85 -26.83 -19.99
N ALA A 158 -11.49 -27.05 -18.83
CA ALA A 158 -12.29 -28.25 -18.56
C ALA A 158 -13.76 -28.11 -19.01
N GLN A 159 -14.20 -26.91 -19.38
CA GLN A 159 -15.54 -26.64 -19.90
C GLN A 159 -15.53 -26.70 -21.44
N LYS A 160 -15.38 -27.89 -22.02
CA LYS A 160 -15.73 -28.14 -23.43
C LYS A 160 -16.86 -29.17 -23.47
N PRO A 161 -17.95 -28.92 -24.21
CA PRO A 161 -19.10 -29.83 -24.29
C PRO A 161 -18.72 -31.22 -24.79
#